data_AF-A0A7V7DF28-F1
#
_entry.id   AF-A0A7V7DF28-F1
#
_cell.length_a   1.000
_cell.length_b   1.000
_cell.length_c   1.000
_cell.angle_alpha   90.00
_cell.angle_beta   90.00
_cell.angle_gamma   90.00
#
_symmetry.space_group_name_H-M   'P 1'
#
loop_
_entity.id
_entity.type
_entity.pdbx_description
1 polymer ?
#
loop_
_entity_poly.entity_id
_entity_poly.type
_entity_poly.pdbx_seq_one_letter_code
_entity_poly.pdbx_strand_id
1 'polypeptide(L)'
;MIRPLMLKISLAAFLFIFPSEVHAGDTALLKSYNIKVLQGNVREKPSRTASIIDRVSNGEKVTLIERADKWFFAILPNGKTGWIHKSLFRDEKDDGSQRHKNPQTRLLRLETVIVTNREERILFTLSDFVTPRVFTIEGRRPMVVCDFIGVGPGPEVEESNKIDGRIIRSVNVLVHSVEEPITRIIIELFSKQDYDIQHVFYKEENLYVLNIKQM
;
A
#
# COMPACT_ATOMS: atom_id res chain seq x y z
N MET A 1 29.26 7.26 -12.94
CA MET A 1 28.92 5.88 -12.56
C MET A 1 28.33 5.89 -11.16
N ILE A 2 27.01 5.94 -11.04
CA ILE A 2 26.31 5.98 -9.74
C ILE A 2 26.08 4.52 -9.32
N ARG A 3 26.54 4.14 -8.13
CA ARG A 3 26.29 2.80 -7.57
C ARG A 3 24.80 2.73 -7.17
N PRO A 4 24.02 1.76 -7.67
CA PRO A 4 22.66 1.56 -7.19
C PRO A 4 22.72 1.10 -5.73
N LEU A 5 22.00 1.81 -4.85
CA LEU A 5 21.82 1.39 -3.47
C LEU A 5 20.85 0.21 -3.48
N MET A 6 21.38 -1.01 -3.36
CA MET A 6 20.56 -2.22 -3.31
C MET A 6 20.10 -2.49 -1.88
N LEU A 7 18.82 -2.28 -1.61
CA LEU A 7 18.16 -2.85 -0.44
C LEU A 7 17.55 -4.19 -0.86
N LYS A 8 18.09 -5.30 -0.34
CA LYS A 8 17.51 -6.63 -0.53
C LYS A 8 16.47 -6.87 0.57
N ILE A 9 15.19 -6.88 0.22
CA ILE A 9 14.11 -7.27 1.13
C ILE A 9 13.76 -8.71 0.78
N SER A 10 14.21 -9.67 1.60
CA SER A 10 13.84 -11.08 1.47
C SER A 10 12.58 -11.33 2.29
N LEU A 11 11.49 -11.72 1.64
CA LEU A 11 10.29 -12.20 2.32
C LEU A 11 10.59 -13.58 2.91
N ALA A 12 10.60 -13.70 4.24
CA ALA A 12 10.82 -14.99 4.90
C ALA A 12 9.47 -15.53 5.37
N ALA A 13 8.92 -16.48 4.63
CA ALA A 13 7.63 -17.09 4.97
C ALA A 13 7.67 -17.76 6.35
N PHE A 14 7.02 -17.13 7.34
CA PHE A 14 6.68 -17.81 8.59
C PHE A 14 5.51 -18.77 8.33
N LEU A 15 5.75 -20.07 8.52
CA LEU A 15 4.74 -21.13 8.55
C LEU A 15 3.81 -20.94 9.75
N PHE A 16 2.87 -19.99 9.67
CA PHE A 16 1.71 -19.97 10.57
C PHE A 16 0.60 -20.85 9.98
N ILE A 17 0.34 -21.96 10.66
CA ILE A 17 -0.85 -22.78 10.47
C ILE A 17 -2.06 -21.94 10.92
N PHE A 18 -2.64 -21.15 10.01
CA PHE A 18 -3.94 -20.53 10.21
C PHE A 18 -5.03 -21.47 9.71
N PRO A 19 -6.11 -21.73 10.48
CA PRO A 19 -7.25 -22.51 10.00
C PRO A 19 -7.77 -21.93 8.69
N SER A 20 -7.91 -22.82 7.71
CA SER A 20 -8.42 -22.53 6.38
C SER A 20 -9.94 -22.37 6.43
N GLU A 21 -10.42 -21.21 6.83
CA GLU A 21 -11.77 -20.76 6.47
C GLU A 21 -11.65 -19.83 5.26
N VAL A 22 -11.80 -20.43 4.08
CA VAL A 22 -11.97 -19.72 2.81
C VAL A 22 -13.38 -19.11 2.84
N HIS A 23 -13.47 -17.82 3.17
CA HIS A 23 -14.72 -17.08 3.01
C HIS A 23 -14.76 -16.49 1.60
N ALA A 24 -15.84 -16.76 0.88
CA ALA A 24 -16.17 -16.10 -0.37
C ALA A 24 -16.40 -14.59 -0.12
N GLY A 25 -15.33 -13.81 -0.17
CA GLY A 25 -15.33 -12.37 0.10
C GLY A 25 -13.96 -11.71 -0.05
N ASP A 26 -12.99 -12.39 -0.68
CA ASP A 26 -11.60 -11.98 -0.87
C ASP A 26 -11.44 -10.85 -1.90
N THR A 27 -12.11 -9.73 -1.68
CA THR A 27 -11.78 -8.44 -2.30
C THR A 27 -11.14 -7.59 -1.23
N ALA A 28 -9.87 -7.22 -1.41
CA ALA A 28 -9.21 -6.28 -0.52
C ALA A 28 -10.02 -4.98 -0.52
N LEU A 29 -10.25 -4.42 0.67
CA LEU A 29 -11.10 -3.23 0.79
C LEU A 29 -10.46 -2.03 0.09
N LEU A 30 -9.12 -1.93 0.14
CA LEU A 30 -8.25 -0.90 -0.44
C LEU A 30 -8.87 0.50 -0.40
N LYS A 31 -9.36 0.88 0.78
CA LYS A 31 -10.02 2.15 1.02
C LYS A 31 -9.37 2.88 2.18
N SER A 32 -9.22 4.18 2.01
CA SER A 32 -8.68 5.06 3.05
C SER A 32 -9.82 5.60 3.92
N TYR A 33 -9.70 5.46 5.24
CA TYR A 33 -10.67 5.95 6.21
C TYR A 33 -10.02 6.85 7.24
N ASN A 34 -10.71 7.91 7.63
CA ASN A 34 -10.29 8.78 8.73
C ASN A 34 -10.70 8.17 10.07
N ILE A 35 -9.80 8.21 11.06
CA ILE A 35 -10.10 7.89 12.45
C ILE A 35 -10.94 9.02 13.05
N LYS A 36 -12.06 8.67 13.68
CA LYS A 36 -13.04 9.63 14.21
C LYS A 36 -13.18 9.60 15.73
N VAL A 37 -12.28 8.89 16.41
CA VAL A 37 -12.16 8.86 17.87
C VAL A 37 -10.89 9.59 18.30
N LEU A 38 -10.83 10.09 19.54
CA LEU A 38 -9.63 10.76 20.06
C LEU A 38 -8.39 9.86 19.97
N GLN A 39 -8.55 8.60 20.39
CA GLN A 39 -7.50 7.58 20.29
C GLN A 39 -8.12 6.20 20.08
N GLY A 40 -7.50 5.42 19.19
CA GLY A 40 -7.88 4.07 18.83
C GLY A 40 -6.75 3.08 19.03
N ASN A 41 -7.08 1.86 19.45
CA ASN A 41 -6.09 0.80 19.62
C ASN A 41 -5.92 0.02 18.31
N VAL A 42 -4.66 -0.22 17.95
CA VAL A 42 -4.25 -1.13 16.89
C VAL A 42 -3.73 -2.41 17.53
N ARG A 43 -4.24 -3.56 17.11
CA ARG A 43 -4.00 -4.85 17.76
C ARG A 43 -3.34 -5.86 16.85
N GLU A 44 -2.67 -6.83 17.45
CA GLU A 44 -1.99 -7.92 16.74
C GLU A 44 -2.97 -8.88 16.02
N LYS A 45 -4.16 -9.08 16.60
CA LYS A 45 -5.20 -10.00 16.09
C LYS A 45 -6.58 -9.33 16.12
N PRO A 46 -7.57 -9.82 15.35
CA PRO A 46 -8.94 -9.28 15.34
C PRO A 46 -9.72 -9.67 16.60
N SER A 47 -9.24 -9.26 17.77
CA SER A 47 -9.83 -9.56 19.07
C SER A 47 -9.63 -8.42 20.06
N ARG A 48 -10.64 -8.20 20.92
CA ARG A 48 -10.57 -7.18 21.99
C ARG A 48 -9.54 -7.50 23.07
N THR A 49 -9.15 -8.77 23.19
CA THR A 49 -8.18 -9.26 24.18
C THR A 49 -6.77 -9.41 23.62
N ALA A 50 -6.58 -9.23 22.30
CA ALA A 50 -5.25 -9.30 21.70
C ALA A 50 -4.36 -8.13 22.13
N SER A 51 -3.04 -8.33 22.13
CA SER A 51 -2.05 -7.29 22.46
C SER A 51 -2.26 -6.03 21.62
N ILE A 52 -2.12 -4.86 22.27
CA ILE A 52 -2.09 -3.56 21.59
C ILE A 52 -0.66 -3.36 21.10
N ILE A 53 -0.48 -3.17 19.80
CA ILE A 53 0.83 -3.03 19.15
C ILE A 53 1.09 -1.59 18.68
N ASP A 54 0.04 -0.79 18.52
CA ASP A 54 0.13 0.63 18.22
C ASP A 54 -1.17 1.36 18.59
N ARG A 55 -1.20 2.67 18.39
CA ARG A 55 -2.39 3.51 18.53
C ARG A 55 -2.52 4.49 17.37
N VAL A 56 -3.75 4.84 17.06
CA VAL A 56 -4.10 5.86 16.07
C VAL A 56 -4.92 6.98 16.71
N SER A 57 -4.86 8.18 16.17
CA SER A 57 -5.48 9.38 16.73
C SER A 57 -6.53 9.97 15.80
N ASN A 58 -7.41 10.84 16.32
CA ASN A 58 -8.42 11.53 15.51
C ASN A 58 -7.77 12.25 14.32
N GLY A 59 -8.36 12.12 13.14
CA GLY A 59 -7.90 12.77 11.93
C GLY A 59 -6.80 12.01 11.20
N GLU A 60 -6.13 11.05 11.85
CA GLU A 60 -5.24 10.15 11.13
C GLU A 60 -6.05 9.32 10.13
N LYS A 61 -5.47 9.09 8.96
CA LYS A 61 -6.08 8.25 7.94
C LYS A 61 -5.42 6.88 7.99
N VAL A 62 -6.16 5.84 7.69
CA VAL A 62 -5.65 4.46 7.62
C VAL A 62 -6.15 3.82 6.34
N THR A 63 -5.36 2.93 5.76
CA THR A 63 -5.79 2.16 4.59
C THR A 63 -6.26 0.79 5.03
N LEU A 64 -7.55 0.49 4.85
CA LEU A 64 -8.10 -0.82 5.16
C LEU A 64 -7.80 -1.77 4.01
N ILE A 65 -7.15 -2.88 4.31
CA ILE A 65 -6.70 -3.86 3.31
C ILE A 65 -7.45 -5.18 3.42
N GLU A 66 -7.82 -5.61 4.63
CA GLU A 66 -8.63 -6.82 4.85
C GLU A 66 -9.71 -6.60 5.91
N ARG A 67 -10.70 -7.50 5.95
CA ARG A 67 -11.79 -7.49 6.93
C ARG A 67 -11.99 -8.87 7.54
N ALA A 68 -12.20 -8.91 8.85
CA ALA A 68 -12.67 -10.07 9.59
C ALA A 68 -13.80 -9.64 10.54
N ASP A 69 -15.05 -9.94 10.18
CA ASP A 69 -16.26 -9.49 10.90
C ASP A 69 -16.30 -7.97 11.16
N LYS A 70 -16.04 -7.54 12.41
CA LYS A 70 -16.01 -6.14 12.88
C LYS A 70 -14.60 -5.58 12.95
N TRP A 71 -13.61 -6.29 12.43
CA TRP A 71 -12.22 -5.89 12.42
C TRP A 71 -11.72 -5.66 11.00
N PHE A 72 -10.80 -4.73 10.88
CA PHE A 72 -10.12 -4.42 9.65
C PHE A 72 -8.63 -4.51 9.87
N PHE A 73 -7.92 -5.21 8.98
CA PHE A 73 -6.47 -5.12 8.93
C PHE A 73 -6.12 -3.86 8.14
N ALA A 74 -5.26 -3.02 8.70
CA ALA A 74 -5.03 -1.69 8.19
C ALA A 74 -3.54 -1.34 8.13
N ILE A 75 -3.19 -0.53 7.14
CA ILE A 75 -1.89 0.15 7.04
C ILE A 75 -2.01 1.53 7.69
N LEU A 76 -1.17 1.79 8.67
CA LEU A 76 -1.10 3.05 9.41
C LEU A 76 -0.34 4.14 8.62
N PRO A 77 -0.42 5.43 9.01
CA PRO A 77 0.37 6.50 8.39
C PRO A 77 1.89 6.23 8.46
N ASN A 78 2.35 5.62 9.54
CA ASN A 78 3.75 5.27 9.76
C ASN A 78 4.24 4.04 8.97
N GLY A 79 3.36 3.40 8.18
CA GLY A 79 3.67 2.21 7.38
C GLY A 79 3.56 0.88 8.12
N LYS A 80 3.34 0.88 9.45
CA LYS A 80 3.04 -0.35 10.19
C LYS A 80 1.64 -0.86 9.86
N THR A 81 1.39 -2.11 10.21
CA THR A 81 0.10 -2.77 10.00
C THR A 81 -0.48 -3.35 11.28
N GLY A 82 -1.81 -3.43 11.37
CA GLY A 82 -2.47 -4.12 12.47
C GLY A 82 -4.00 -4.10 12.37
N TRP A 83 -4.66 -4.77 13.33
CA TRP A 83 -6.10 -4.92 13.38
C TRP A 83 -6.77 -3.77 14.14
N ILE A 84 -7.78 -3.18 13.51
CA ILE A 84 -8.53 -2.01 13.97
C ILE A 84 -10.02 -2.37 13.97
N HIS A 85 -10.70 -2.12 15.08
CA HIS A 85 -12.14 -2.42 15.21
C HIS A 85 -12.99 -1.35 14.50
N LYS A 86 -14.11 -1.77 13.88
CA LYS A 86 -15.03 -0.90 13.11
C LYS A 86 -15.48 0.34 13.88
N SER A 87 -15.60 0.27 15.20
CA SER A 87 -16.02 1.40 16.05
C SER A 87 -15.09 2.61 16.01
N LEU A 88 -13.89 2.48 15.43
CA LEU A 88 -12.94 3.58 15.28
C LEU A 88 -13.30 4.49 14.09
N PHE A 89 -14.18 4.00 13.22
CA PHE A 89 -14.76 4.73 12.10
C PHE A 89 -16.19 5.14 12.44
N ARG A 90 -16.64 6.26 11.88
CA ARG A 90 -18.06 6.62 11.81
C ARG A 90 -18.50 6.52 10.36
N ASP A 91 -19.77 6.20 10.12
CA ASP A 91 -20.32 6.22 8.77
C ASP A 91 -20.18 7.65 8.21
N GLU A 92 -19.47 7.81 7.09
CA GLU A 92 -19.27 9.11 6.46
C GLU A 92 -20.59 9.60 5.85
N LYS A 93 -21.04 10.80 6.24
CA LYS A 93 -21.64 11.72 5.27
C LYS A 93 -20.46 12.36 4.55
N ASP A 94 -20.38 12.12 3.27
CA ASP A 94 -19.39 12.71 2.38
C ASP A 94 -19.49 14.23 2.47
N ASP A 95 -18.53 14.86 3.16
CA ASP A 95 -18.40 16.32 3.20
C ASP A 95 -17.33 16.70 2.18
N GLY A 96 -17.80 16.79 0.93
CA GLY A 96 -17.05 17.29 -0.18
C GLY A 96 -16.74 18.77 0.04
N SER A 97 -15.48 19.07 0.34
CA SER A 97 -14.67 20.17 -0.20
C SER A 97 -13.62 20.61 0.83
N GLN A 98 -12.39 20.14 0.63
CA GLN A 98 -11.23 20.80 1.23
C GLN A 98 -10.31 21.22 0.09
N ARG A 99 -10.04 22.52 -0.02
CA ARG A 99 -9.18 23.09 -1.06
C ARG A 99 -7.77 22.52 -0.91
N HIS A 100 -7.34 21.78 -1.93
CA HIS A 100 -6.00 21.22 -2.01
C HIS A 100 -4.95 22.32 -2.13
N LYS A 101 -3.87 22.22 -1.34
CA LYS A 101 -2.60 22.74 -1.84
C LYS A 101 -2.19 21.83 -3.00
N ASN A 102 -1.99 22.43 -4.17
CA ASN A 102 -1.57 21.66 -5.33
C ASN A 102 -0.17 21.08 -5.05
N PRO A 103 0.01 19.75 -5.05
CA PRO A 103 1.34 19.18 -4.85
C PRO A 103 2.29 19.70 -5.93
N GLN A 104 3.50 20.07 -5.50
CA GLN A 104 4.55 20.52 -6.42
C GLN A 104 5.04 19.35 -7.28
N THR A 105 5.16 18.16 -6.68
CA THR A 105 5.57 16.93 -7.35
C THR A 105 4.37 16.04 -7.65
N ARG A 106 4.32 15.45 -8.85
CA ARG A 106 3.25 14.54 -9.27
C ARG A 106 3.79 13.21 -9.78
N LEU A 107 3.02 12.15 -9.54
CA LEU A 107 3.13 10.89 -10.26
C LEU A 107 2.44 11.08 -11.60
N LEU A 108 3.21 11.19 -12.67
CA LEU A 108 2.71 11.48 -14.01
C LEU A 108 2.16 10.22 -14.67
N ARG A 109 2.83 9.09 -14.47
CA ARG A 109 2.43 7.83 -15.08
C ARG A 109 2.83 6.63 -14.23
N LEU A 110 1.99 5.60 -14.31
CA LEU A 110 2.25 4.28 -13.77
C LEU A 110 2.10 3.26 -14.90
N GLU A 111 3.16 2.51 -15.19
CA GLU A 111 3.16 1.47 -16.22
C GLU A 111 3.64 0.15 -15.62
N THR A 112 3.01 -0.95 -16.01
CA THR A 112 3.42 -2.31 -15.63
C THR A 112 3.99 -3.04 -16.82
N VAL A 113 5.15 -3.66 -16.65
CA VAL A 113 5.88 -4.32 -17.73
C VAL A 113 6.19 -5.76 -17.35
N ILE A 114 5.73 -6.70 -18.16
CA ILE A 114 6.14 -8.11 -18.04
C ILE A 114 7.50 -8.26 -18.70
N VAL A 115 8.54 -8.52 -17.91
CA VAL A 115 9.92 -8.68 -18.42
C VAL A 115 10.17 -10.12 -18.83
N THR A 116 9.81 -11.06 -17.95
CA THR A 116 9.86 -12.50 -18.20
C THR A 116 8.66 -13.17 -17.55
N ASN A 117 8.57 -14.50 -17.64
CA ASN A 117 7.57 -15.26 -16.89
C ASN A 117 7.77 -15.21 -15.35
N ARG A 118 8.91 -14.72 -14.87
CA ARG A 118 9.28 -14.65 -13.46
C ARG A 118 9.69 -13.25 -13.02
N GLU A 119 9.54 -12.24 -13.86
CA GLU A 119 9.97 -10.88 -13.54
C GLU A 119 8.97 -9.89 -14.15
N GLU A 120 8.40 -9.04 -13.30
CA GLU A 120 7.54 -7.94 -13.67
C GLU A 120 8.05 -6.66 -13.04
N ARG A 121 7.85 -5.54 -13.74
CA ARG A 121 8.27 -4.21 -13.29
C ARG A 121 7.09 -3.27 -13.21
N ILE A 122 7.20 -2.33 -12.30
CA ILE A 122 6.33 -1.17 -12.24
C ILE A 122 7.21 0.07 -12.39
N LEU A 123 6.88 0.88 -13.38
CA LEU A 123 7.57 2.12 -13.72
C LEU A 123 6.71 3.28 -13.24
N PHE A 124 7.33 4.16 -12.46
CA PHE A 124 6.73 5.35 -11.90
C PHE A 124 7.42 6.58 -12.49
N THR A 125 6.77 7.24 -13.43
CA THR A 125 7.28 8.50 -14.00
C THR A 125 6.83 9.66 -13.11
N LEU A 126 7.78 10.43 -12.59
CA LEU A 126 7.53 11.53 -11.67
C LEU A 126 7.86 12.88 -12.32
N SER A 127 7.26 13.96 -11.83
CA SER A 127 7.60 15.32 -12.29
C SER A 127 8.89 15.86 -11.66
N ASP A 128 9.40 15.22 -10.60
CA ASP A 128 10.62 15.60 -9.89
C ASP A 128 11.24 14.38 -9.19
N PHE A 129 12.48 14.51 -8.72
CA PHE A 129 13.22 13.47 -8.01
C PHE A 129 12.63 13.22 -6.61
N VAL A 130 11.94 12.09 -6.44
CA VAL A 130 11.43 11.62 -5.14
C VAL A 130 11.55 10.11 -5.03
N THR A 131 12.14 9.61 -3.95
CA THR A 131 12.16 8.18 -3.62
C THR A 131 11.03 7.83 -2.65
N PRO A 132 10.18 6.83 -2.94
CA PRO A 132 9.12 6.43 -2.03
C PRO A 132 9.67 5.66 -0.83
N ARG A 133 8.89 5.63 0.25
CA ARG A 133 9.05 4.60 1.29
C ARG A 133 8.43 3.30 0.76
N VAL A 134 9.22 2.22 0.71
CA VAL A 134 8.77 0.91 0.25
C VAL A 134 8.78 -0.10 1.38
N PHE A 135 7.71 -0.88 1.50
CA PHE A 135 7.60 -1.98 2.45
C PHE A 135 6.68 -3.08 1.90
N THR A 136 6.80 -4.28 2.47
CA THR A 136 5.99 -5.44 2.10
C THR A 136 4.97 -5.74 3.20
N ILE A 137 3.82 -6.26 2.78
CA ILE A 137 2.83 -6.85 3.67
C ILE A 137 2.78 -8.33 3.31
N GLU A 138 3.07 -9.17 4.29
CA GLU A 138 3.07 -10.63 4.15
C GLU A 138 1.69 -11.22 4.44
N GLY A 139 1.50 -12.49 4.06
CA GLY A 139 0.33 -13.28 4.40
C GLY A 139 -0.40 -13.83 3.18
N ARG A 140 -1.70 -14.10 3.33
CA ARG A 140 -2.53 -14.73 2.28
C ARG A 140 -2.66 -13.88 1.02
N ARG A 141 -2.38 -12.58 1.13
CA ARG A 141 -2.43 -11.59 0.06
C ARG A 141 -1.19 -10.70 0.17
N PRO A 142 -0.03 -11.15 -0.33
CA PRO A 142 1.19 -10.38 -0.25
C PRO A 142 1.05 -9.08 -1.04
N MET A 143 1.55 -7.98 -0.49
CA MET A 143 1.51 -6.67 -1.12
C MET A 143 2.88 -6.00 -1.07
N VAL A 144 3.23 -5.25 -2.10
CA VAL A 144 4.27 -4.22 -2.02
C VAL A 144 3.58 -2.88 -1.93
N VAL A 145 3.98 -2.06 -0.97
CA VAL A 145 3.42 -0.72 -0.75
C VAL A 145 4.51 0.31 -0.98
N CYS A 146 4.22 1.27 -1.85
CA CYS A 146 5.07 2.43 -2.12
C CYS A 146 4.35 3.70 -1.68
N ASP A 147 4.86 4.37 -0.65
CA ASP A 147 4.37 5.67 -0.21
C ASP A 147 5.24 6.80 -0.78
N PHE A 148 4.69 7.55 -1.73
CA PHE A 148 5.30 8.77 -2.26
C PHE A 148 4.82 9.98 -1.46
N ILE A 149 5.63 10.41 -0.50
CA ILE A 149 5.32 11.52 0.41
C ILE A 149 5.51 12.86 -0.32
N GLY A 150 4.54 13.77 -0.18
CA GLY A 150 4.52 15.06 -0.86
C GLY A 150 4.15 14.99 -2.35
N VAL A 151 3.80 13.81 -2.86
CA VAL A 151 3.49 13.57 -4.27
C VAL A 151 1.99 13.36 -4.44
N GLY A 152 1.38 14.07 -5.37
CA GLY A 152 -0.01 13.82 -5.79
C GLY A 152 -0.11 12.96 -7.06
N PRO A 153 -1.25 12.31 -7.32
CA PRO A 153 -1.49 11.67 -8.60
C PRO A 153 -1.64 12.73 -9.71
N GLY A 154 -1.09 12.44 -10.88
CA GLY A 154 -1.32 13.18 -12.11
C GLY A 154 -2.65 12.81 -12.76
N PRO A 155 -3.11 13.60 -13.75
CA PRO A 155 -4.42 13.41 -14.38
C PRO A 155 -4.53 12.09 -15.17
N GLU A 156 -3.41 11.50 -15.58
CA GLU A 156 -3.36 10.22 -16.31
C GLU A 156 -3.24 8.99 -15.39
N VAL A 157 -3.11 9.20 -14.07
CA VAL A 157 -2.96 8.09 -13.12
C VAL A 157 -4.33 7.62 -12.65
N GLU A 158 -4.71 6.43 -13.08
CA GLU A 158 -5.96 5.79 -12.66
C GLU A 158 -5.86 5.26 -11.22
N GLU A 159 -6.99 5.30 -10.49
CA GLU A 159 -7.06 4.87 -9.09
C GLU A 159 -6.85 3.37 -8.89
N SER A 160 -7.22 2.54 -9.87
CA SER A 160 -7.03 1.10 -9.78
C SER A 160 -6.97 0.45 -11.15
N ASN A 161 -6.02 -0.46 -11.33
CA ASN A 161 -5.91 -1.27 -12.52
C ASN A 161 -5.75 -2.75 -12.17
N LYS A 162 -6.69 -3.56 -12.67
CA LYS A 162 -6.45 -5.00 -12.77
C LYS A 162 -5.48 -5.21 -13.92
N ILE A 163 -4.41 -5.92 -13.64
CA ILE A 163 -3.36 -6.20 -14.62
C ILE A 163 -3.51 -7.66 -15.02
N ASP A 164 -3.39 -7.95 -16.31
CA ASP A 164 -3.26 -9.33 -16.81
C ASP A 164 -1.81 -9.83 -16.60
N GLY A 165 -1.38 -9.80 -15.34
CA GLY A 165 -0.03 -10.16 -14.89
C GLY A 165 0.02 -11.59 -14.35
N ARG A 166 1.23 -12.13 -14.26
CA ARG A 166 1.53 -13.44 -13.64
C ARG A 166 2.03 -13.30 -12.21
N ILE A 167 2.61 -12.16 -11.89
CA ILE A 167 3.12 -11.82 -10.55
C ILE A 167 2.24 -10.74 -9.91
N ILE A 168 2.03 -9.64 -10.62
CA ILE A 168 1.19 -8.53 -10.17
C ILE A 168 -0.26 -8.83 -10.51
N ARG A 169 -1.10 -8.89 -9.49
CA ARG A 169 -2.55 -9.10 -9.61
C ARG A 169 -3.28 -7.78 -9.89
N SER A 170 -2.88 -6.72 -9.21
CA SER A 170 -3.52 -5.41 -9.29
C SER A 170 -2.61 -4.33 -8.73
N VAL A 171 -2.79 -3.11 -9.23
CA VAL A 171 -2.18 -1.90 -8.68
C VAL A 171 -3.27 -0.92 -8.33
N ASN A 172 -3.23 -0.39 -7.10
CA ASN A 172 -4.19 0.57 -6.59
C ASN A 172 -3.47 1.82 -6.09
N VAL A 173 -4.01 2.99 -6.41
CA VAL A 173 -3.46 4.30 -6.10
C VAL A 173 -4.42 4.99 -5.13
N LEU A 174 -3.91 5.33 -3.94
CA LEU A 174 -4.70 5.94 -2.87
C LEU A 174 -4.04 7.23 -2.39
N VAL A 175 -4.85 8.27 -2.16
CA VAL A 175 -4.36 9.54 -1.60
C VAL A 175 -4.70 9.63 -0.11
N HIS A 176 -3.65 9.67 0.70
CA HIS A 176 -3.78 9.51 2.15
C HIS A 176 -3.87 10.84 2.92
N SER A 177 -3.48 11.97 2.34
CA SER A 177 -3.46 13.26 3.06
C SER A 177 -3.83 14.41 2.14
N VAL A 178 -4.48 15.43 2.70
CA VAL A 178 -4.96 16.62 1.99
C VAL A 178 -3.96 17.78 2.11
N GLU A 179 -3.21 17.85 3.22
CA GLU A 179 -2.26 18.94 3.49
C GLU A 179 -0.87 18.66 2.93
N GLU A 180 -0.39 17.43 3.10
CA GLU A 180 0.86 16.91 2.54
C GLU A 180 0.54 15.58 1.86
N PRO A 181 0.22 15.58 0.56
CA PRO A 181 -0.34 14.40 -0.09
C PRO A 181 0.65 13.26 -0.06
N ILE A 182 0.19 12.11 0.42
CA ILE A 182 0.91 10.84 0.29
C ILE A 182 0.14 10.04 -0.75
N THR A 183 0.75 9.85 -1.92
CA THR A 183 0.26 8.90 -2.92
C THR A 183 0.78 7.52 -2.56
N ARG A 184 -0.12 6.67 -2.07
CA ARG A 184 0.14 5.29 -1.69
C ARG A 184 -0.22 4.38 -2.86
N ILE A 185 0.78 3.66 -3.36
CA ILE A 185 0.59 2.62 -4.36
C ILE A 185 0.59 1.27 -3.66
N ILE A 186 -0.48 0.49 -3.84
CA ILE A 186 -0.61 -0.87 -3.32
C ILE A 186 -0.58 -1.84 -4.48
N ILE A 187 0.44 -2.68 -4.50
CA ILE A 187 0.69 -3.67 -5.54
C ILE A 187 0.37 -5.02 -4.93
N GLU A 188 -0.77 -5.60 -5.31
CA GLU A 188 -1.16 -6.93 -4.84
C GLU A 188 -0.44 -7.98 -5.67
N LEU A 189 0.21 -8.94 -5.01
CA LEU A 189 0.91 -10.05 -5.65
C LEU A 189 0.12 -11.36 -5.51
N PHE A 190 0.37 -12.32 -6.40
CA PHE A 190 -0.17 -13.67 -6.22
C PHE A 190 0.50 -14.39 -5.04
N SER A 191 -0.28 -15.10 -4.22
CA SER A 191 0.12 -15.52 -2.86
C SER A 191 0.94 -16.80 -2.74
N LYS A 192 1.43 -17.38 -3.84
CA LYS A 192 2.00 -18.73 -3.86
C LYS A 192 3.50 -18.80 -4.13
N GLN A 193 4.22 -17.67 -4.01
CA GLN A 193 5.60 -17.59 -4.44
C GLN A 193 6.39 -16.64 -3.55
N ASP A 194 7.69 -16.91 -3.42
CA ASP A 194 8.61 -15.97 -2.82
C ASP A 194 9.06 -14.97 -3.89
N TYR A 195 9.16 -13.71 -3.50
CA TYR A 195 9.53 -12.62 -4.40
C TYR A 195 10.77 -11.90 -3.89
N ASP A 196 11.72 -11.66 -4.79
CA ASP A 196 12.80 -10.69 -4.63
C ASP A 196 12.31 -9.33 -5.14
N ILE A 197 12.31 -8.34 -4.24
CA ILE A 197 11.87 -6.97 -4.54
C ILE A 197 13.10 -6.09 -4.61
N GLN A 198 13.32 -5.50 -5.78
CA GLN A 198 14.42 -4.56 -6.02
C GLN A 198 13.87 -3.25 -6.55
N HIS A 199 14.62 -2.17 -6.38
CA HIS A 199 14.22 -0.87 -6.88
C HIS A 199 15.42 -0.06 -7.34
N VAL A 200 15.19 0.79 -8.34
CA VAL A 200 16.20 1.69 -8.90
C VAL A 200 15.52 3.02 -9.20
N PHE A 201 16.23 4.13 -8.97
CA PHE A 201 15.81 5.45 -9.42
C PHE A 201 16.76 5.95 -10.51
N TYR A 202 16.20 6.32 -11.66
CA TYR A 202 16.90 6.94 -12.77
C TYR A 202 16.66 8.46 -12.72
N LYS A 203 17.70 9.20 -12.29
CA LYS A 203 17.58 10.62 -11.89
C LYS A 203 17.30 11.55 -13.06
N GLU A 204 17.89 11.29 -14.23
CA GLU A 204 17.74 12.16 -15.40
C GLU A 204 16.34 12.07 -16.00
N GLU A 205 15.69 10.92 -15.82
CA GLU A 205 14.37 10.59 -16.35
C GLU A 205 13.25 10.78 -15.32
N ASN A 206 13.57 11.14 -14.08
CA ASN A 206 12.64 11.13 -12.93
C ASN A 206 11.82 9.84 -12.86
N LEU A 207 12.47 8.71 -13.12
CA LEU A 207 11.85 7.40 -13.24
C LEU A 207 12.25 6.52 -12.06
N TYR A 208 11.28 6.15 -11.25
CA TYR A 208 11.44 5.12 -10.24
C TYR A 208 10.95 3.78 -10.79
N VAL A 209 11.76 2.73 -10.65
CA VAL A 209 11.44 1.39 -11.14
C VAL A 209 11.45 0.44 -9.96
N LEU A 210 10.34 -0.26 -9.77
CA LEU A 210 10.23 -1.39 -8.87
C LEU A 210 10.28 -2.67 -9.69
N ASN A 211 11.23 -3.54 -9.36
CA ASN A 211 11.40 -4.86 -9.97
C ASN A 211 10.92 -5.94 -9.00
N ILE A 212 10.05 -6.81 -9.48
CA ILE A 212 9.43 -7.88 -8.68
C ILE A 212 9.75 -9.18 -9.39
N LYS A 213 10.61 -10.00 -8.76
CA LYS A 213 11.09 -11.25 -9.35
C LYS A 213 10.66 -12.45 -8.51
N GLN A 214 9.99 -13.40 -9.13
CA GLN A 214 9.73 -14.70 -8.54
C GLN A 214 11.04 -15.48 -8.36
N MET A 215 11.26 -16.02 -7.16
CA MET A 215 12.38 -16.92 -6.84
C MET A 215 12.12 -18.36 -7.28
#